data_AF-A0A1I2VAL4-F1
#
_entry.id   AF-A0A1I2VAL4-F1
#
_cell.length_a   1.000
_cell.length_b   1.000
_cell.length_c   1.000
_cell.angle_alpha   90.00
_cell.angle_beta   90.00
_cell.angle_gamma   90.00
#
_symmetry.space_group_name_H-M   'P 1'
#
loop_
_entity.id
_entity.type
_entity.pdbx_description
1 polymer ?
#
loop_
_entity_poly.entity_id
_entity_poly.type
_entity_poly.pdbx_seq_one_letter_code
_entity_poly.pdbx_strand_id
1 'polypeptide(L)'
;MKKLHQILQIILLVYFSLFLVFFIAFDTIGGIFGMEEVTSDSVVKIILVGFLLFLASWLVGQGVRSSLEKKIKKMEAEMNSLKARIYDIEHPVSTEKPKSAAPSAEDAEPSNLPPRQNFTDK
;
A
#
# COMPACT_ATOMS: atom_id res chain seq x y z
N MET A 1 3.47 5.30 -13.87
CA MET A 1 2.75 5.68 -12.64
C MET A 1 3.48 6.74 -11.80
N LYS A 2 4.74 6.53 -11.37
CA LYS A 2 5.50 7.53 -10.57
C LYS A 2 5.60 8.92 -11.23
N LYS A 3 5.94 8.96 -12.53
CA LYS A 3 6.02 10.21 -13.32
C LYS A 3 4.66 10.93 -13.42
N LEU A 4 3.57 10.18 -13.57
CA LEU A 4 2.21 10.73 -13.61
C LEU A 4 1.82 11.38 -12.29
N HIS A 5 2.06 10.69 -11.16
CA HIS A 5 1.81 11.27 -9.84
C HIS A 5 2.66 12.52 -9.59
N GLN A 6 3.93 12.51 -10.01
CA GLN A 6 4.81 13.66 -9.91
C GLN A 6 4.32 14.85 -10.74
N ILE A 7 3.91 14.63 -11.99
CA ILE A 7 3.33 15.68 -12.85
C ILE A 7 2.05 16.24 -12.23
N LEU A 8 1.17 15.37 -11.73
CA LEU A 8 -0.10 15.77 -11.12
C LEU A 8 0.12 16.58 -9.82
N GLN A 9 1.12 16.23 -9.01
CA GLN A 9 1.54 17.01 -7.86
C GLN A 9 2.14 18.37 -8.24
N ILE A 10 2.94 18.45 -9.31
CA ILE A 10 3.47 19.72 -9.80
C ILE A 10 2.34 20.63 -10.27
N ILE A 11 1.39 20.10 -11.05
CA ILE A 11 0.22 20.87 -11.50
C ILE A 11 -0.58 21.39 -10.30
N LEU A 12 -0.82 20.52 -9.32
CA LEU A 12 -1.52 20.90 -8.09
C LEU A 12 -0.78 22.01 -7.33
N LEU A 13 0.55 21.89 -7.19
CA LEU A 13 1.38 22.86 -6.52
C LEU A 13 1.36 24.20 -7.24
N VAL A 14 1.54 24.20 -8.57
CA VAL A 14 1.45 25.41 -9.39
C VAL A 14 0.08 26.07 -9.26
N TYR A 15 -0.99 25.29 -9.31
CA TYR A 15 -2.36 25.80 -9.13
C TYR A 15 -2.51 26.54 -7.80
N PHE A 16 -2.19 25.88 -6.68
CA PHE A 16 -2.32 26.52 -5.37
C PHE A 16 -1.34 27.68 -5.16
N SER A 17 -0.12 27.60 -5.68
CA SER A 17 0.86 28.69 -5.58
C SER A 17 0.42 29.93 -6.35
N LEU A 18 -0.10 29.77 -7.58
CA LEU A 18 -0.63 30.88 -8.36
C LEU A 18 -1.81 31.54 -7.67
N PHE A 19 -2.76 30.75 -7.18
CA PHE A 19 -3.90 31.29 -6.44
C PHE A 19 -3.51 31.90 -5.11
N LEU A 20 -2.50 31.37 -4.40
CA LEU A 20 -2.00 31.96 -3.16
C LEU A 20 -1.38 33.33 -3.40
N VAL A 21 -0.51 33.45 -4.42
CA VAL A 21 0.07 34.75 -4.80
C VAL A 21 -1.03 35.70 -5.26
N PHE A 22 -1.98 35.22 -6.05
CA PHE A 22 -3.13 36.00 -6.48
C PHE A 22 -3.95 36.53 -5.29
N PHE A 23 -4.26 35.71 -4.28
CA PHE A 23 -4.99 36.16 -3.08
C PHE A 23 -4.19 37.17 -2.25
N ILE A 24 -2.88 36.96 -2.07
CA ILE A 24 -2.03 37.90 -1.31
C ILE A 24 -1.90 39.24 -2.05
N ALA A 25 -1.77 39.19 -3.37
CA ALA A 25 -1.62 40.38 -4.20
C ALA A 25 -2.95 40.94 -4.68
N PHE A 26 -4.10 40.37 -4.31
CA PHE A 26 -5.40 40.78 -4.85
C PHE A 26 -5.72 42.23 -4.50
N ASP A 27 -5.48 42.64 -3.25
CA ASP A 27 -5.72 44.02 -2.80
C ASP A 27 -4.79 45.04 -3.48
N THR A 28 -3.64 44.61 -4.01
CA THR A 28 -2.64 45.49 -4.65
C THR A 28 -2.74 45.49 -6.18
N ILE A 29 -2.98 44.33 -6.78
CA ILE A 29 -3.02 44.11 -8.24
C ILE A 29 -4.47 44.17 -8.76
N GLY A 30 -5.45 43.66 -8.01
CA GLY A 30 -6.86 43.65 -8.40
C GLY A 30 -7.40 45.06 -8.66
N GLY A 31 -7.01 46.03 -7.82
CA GLY A 31 -7.36 47.44 -8.00
C GLY A 31 -6.68 48.12 -9.20
N ILE A 32 -5.50 47.65 -9.63
CA ILE A 32 -4.78 48.20 -10.79
C ILE A 32 -5.32 47.62 -12.12
N PHE A 33 -5.77 46.36 -12.10
CA PHE A 33 -6.28 45.67 -13.29
C PHE A 33 -7.79 45.89 -13.53
N GLY A 34 -8.48 46.67 -12.68
CA GLY A 34 -9.91 46.94 -12.83
C GLY A 34 -10.77 45.67 -12.80
N MET A 35 -10.29 44.62 -12.14
CA MET A 35 -11.03 43.36 -12.02
C MET A 35 -12.12 43.50 -10.96
N GLU A 36 -13.29 42.91 -11.23
CA GLU A 36 -14.37 42.79 -10.24
C GLU A 36 -13.84 42.18 -8.94
N GLU A 37 -14.35 42.66 -7.81
CA GLU A 37 -14.02 42.12 -6.49
C GLU A 37 -14.21 40.61 -6.49
N VAL A 38 -13.24 39.88 -5.93
CA VAL A 38 -13.33 38.43 -5.78
C VAL A 38 -14.46 38.15 -4.79
N THR A 39 -15.64 37.86 -5.34
CA THR A 39 -16.83 37.51 -4.58
C THR A 39 -16.65 36.17 -3.88
N SER A 40 -17.35 35.97 -2.76
CA SER A 40 -17.30 34.72 -1.99
C SER A 40 -17.65 33.49 -2.86
N ASP A 41 -18.54 33.65 -3.85
CA ASP A 41 -18.89 32.58 -4.80
C ASP A 41 -17.70 32.14 -5.66
N SER A 42 -16.90 33.09 -6.16
CA SER A 42 -15.69 32.80 -6.93
C SER A 42 -14.64 32.05 -6.11
N VAL A 43 -14.45 32.44 -4.84
CA VAL A 43 -13.54 31.76 -3.91
C VAL A 43 -13.96 30.33 -3.67
N VAL A 44 -15.26 30.09 -3.43
CA VAL A 44 -15.80 28.74 -3.21
C VAL A 44 -15.58 27.86 -4.44
N LYS A 45 -15.81 28.39 -5.65
CA LYS A 45 -15.57 27.66 -6.90
C LYS A 45 -14.09 27.29 -7.08
N ILE A 46 -13.17 28.22 -6.83
CA ILE A 46 -11.72 27.99 -6.91
C ILE A 46 -11.31 26.89 -5.92
N ILE A 47 -11.78 26.96 -4.67
CA ILE A 47 -11.48 25.95 -3.65
C ILE A 47 -12.04 24.58 -4.05
N LEU A 48 -13.28 24.51 -4.59
CA LEU A 48 -13.88 23.26 -5.05
C LEU A 48 -13.09 22.62 -6.19
N VAL A 49 -12.67 23.40 -7.19
CA VAL A 49 -11.85 22.92 -8.29
C VAL A 49 -10.49 22.43 -7.78
N GLY A 50 -9.83 23.19 -6.90
CA GLY A 50 -8.60 22.77 -6.25
C GLY A 50 -8.74 21.49 -5.43
N PHE A 51 -9.85 21.34 -4.71
CA PHE A 51 -10.17 20.13 -3.95
C PHE A 51 -10.39 18.91 -4.87
N LEU A 52 -11.05 19.10 -6.00
CA LEU A 52 -11.29 18.03 -6.97
C LEU A 52 -9.97 17.57 -7.63
N LEU A 53 -9.10 18.51 -7.98
CA LEU A 53 -7.73 18.23 -8.45
C LEU A 53 -6.90 17.52 -7.37
N PHE A 54 -7.02 17.94 -6.11
CA PHE A 54 -6.37 17.30 -4.98
C PHE A 54 -6.84 15.85 -4.81
N LEU A 55 -8.14 15.59 -4.86
CA LEU A 55 -8.70 14.24 -4.78
C LEU A 55 -8.20 13.34 -5.92
N ALA A 56 -8.17 13.85 -7.16
CA ALA A 56 -7.60 13.13 -8.28
C ALA A 56 -6.12 12.77 -8.03
N SER A 57 -5.33 13.72 -7.52
CA SER A 57 -3.93 13.51 -7.17
C SER A 57 -3.73 12.50 -6.05
N TRP A 58 -4.60 12.56 -5.03
CA TRP A 58 -4.61 11.63 -3.90
C TRP A 58 -4.86 10.19 -4.36
N LEU A 59 -5.90 9.97 -5.17
CA LEU A 59 -6.25 8.64 -5.67
C LEU A 59 -5.11 8.02 -6.48
N VAL A 60 -4.50 8.80 -7.38
CA VAL A 60 -3.34 8.35 -8.15
C VAL A 60 -2.15 8.04 -7.22
N GLY A 61 -1.92 8.86 -6.19
CA GLY A 61 -0.89 8.64 -5.18
C GLY A 61 -1.08 7.34 -4.39
N GLN A 62 -2.31 7.03 -4.00
CA GLN A 62 -2.65 5.78 -3.31
C GLN A 62 -2.39 4.56 -4.19
N GLY A 63 -2.75 4.62 -5.48
CA GLY A 63 -2.45 3.57 -6.45
C GLY A 63 -0.95 3.33 -6.65
N VAL A 64 -0.15 4.41 -6.69
CA VAL A 64 1.32 4.31 -6.75
C VAL A 64 1.86 3.61 -5.51
N ARG A 65 1.45 4.01 -4.30
CA ARG A 65 1.90 3.40 -3.04
C ARG A 65 1.61 1.89 -3.00
N SER A 66 0.39 1.48 -3.33
CA SER A 66 0.03 0.06 -3.40
C SER A 66 0.89 -0.73 -4.39
N SER A 67 1.22 -0.14 -5.55
CA SER A 67 2.12 -0.76 -6.51
C SER A 67 3.55 -0.92 -5.98
N LEU A 68 4.06 0.03 -5.19
CA LEU A 68 5.38 -0.07 -4.58
C LEU A 68 5.40 -1.16 -3.50
N GLU A 69 4.38 -1.22 -2.65
CA GLU A 69 4.26 -2.27 -1.62
C GLU A 69 4.23 -3.66 -2.23
N LYS A 70 3.46 -3.87 -3.31
CA LYS A 70 3.46 -5.16 -4.04
C LYS A 70 4.86 -5.50 -4.56
N LYS A 71 5.61 -4.52 -5.07
CA LYS A 71 6.97 -4.74 -5.55
C LYS A 71 7.92 -5.10 -4.41
N ILE A 72 7.78 -4.45 -3.24
CA ILE A 72 8.55 -4.76 -2.03
C ILE A 72 8.27 -6.19 -1.57
N LYS A 73 6.99 -6.57 -1.42
CA LYS A 73 6.60 -7.93 -1.03
C LYS A 73 7.13 -9.01 -1.97
N LYS A 74 7.10 -8.74 -3.29
CA LYS A 74 7.66 -9.67 -4.28
C LYS A 74 9.17 -9.84 -4.10
N MET A 75 9.89 -8.74 -3.90
CA MET A 75 11.34 -8.75 -3.71
C MET A 75 11.74 -9.44 -2.39
N GLU A 76 10.95 -9.28 -1.33
CA GLU A 76 11.12 -9.98 -0.06
C GLU A 76 10.91 -11.49 -0.21
N ALA A 77 9.89 -11.91 -0.96
CA ALA A 77 9.65 -13.33 -1.27
C ALA A 77 10.80 -13.93 -2.11
N GLU A 78 11.29 -13.21 -3.11
CA GLU A 78 12.45 -13.62 -3.91
C GLU A 78 13.70 -13.77 -3.02
N MET A 79 13.96 -12.81 -2.13
CA MET A 79 15.09 -12.87 -1.18
C MET A 79 14.99 -14.07 -0.24
N ASN A 80 13.81 -14.34 0.32
CA ASN A 80 13.59 -15.49 1.19
C ASN A 80 13.81 -16.81 0.43
N SER A 81 13.37 -16.89 -0.84
CA SER A 81 13.61 -18.07 -1.68
C SER A 81 15.09 -18.30 -1.98
N LEU A 82 15.86 -17.22 -2.22
CA LEU A 82 17.31 -17.27 -2.41
C LEU A 82 18.00 -17.74 -1.13
N LYS A 83 17.60 -17.21 0.02
CA LYS A 83 18.14 -17.61 1.32
C LYS A 83 17.91 -19.09 1.59
N ALA A 84 16.72 -19.62 1.29
CA ALA A 84 16.42 -21.04 1.42
C ALA A 84 17.30 -21.89 0.51
N ARG A 85 17.44 -21.50 -0.76
CA ARG A 85 18.32 -22.21 -1.72
C ARG A 85 19.78 -22.20 -1.29
N ILE A 86 20.28 -21.08 -0.78
CA ILE A 86 21.67 -20.99 -0.26
C ILE A 86 21.82 -21.91 0.96
N TYR A 87 20.85 -21.91 1.87
CA TYR A 87 20.85 -22.80 3.02
C TYR A 87 20.90 -24.28 2.59
N ASP A 88 20.09 -24.69 1.63
CA ASP A 88 20.07 -26.06 1.09
C ASP A 88 21.40 -26.43 0.40
N ILE A 89 22.08 -25.46 -0.22
CA ILE A 89 23.42 -25.65 -0.82
C ILE A 89 24.50 -25.81 0.25
N GLU A 90 24.45 -24.97 1.29
CA GLU A 90 25.42 -24.99 2.39
C GLU A 90 25.22 -26.18 3.34
N HIS A 91 24.00 -26.68 3.45
CA HIS A 91 23.63 -27.85 4.24
C HIS A 91 23.05 -28.92 3.32
N PRO A 92 23.89 -29.55 2.45
CA PRO A 92 23.42 -30.63 1.62
C PRO A 92 22.79 -31.68 2.51
N VAL A 93 21.52 -32.03 2.21
CA VAL A 93 20.76 -33.02 2.97
C VAL A 93 21.61 -34.27 3.07
N SER A 94 22.18 -34.52 4.26
CA SER A 94 22.85 -35.77 4.53
C SER A 94 21.79 -36.83 4.33
N THR A 95 22.00 -37.69 3.33
CA THR A 95 21.11 -38.79 3.00
C THR A 95 21.19 -39.83 4.11
N GLU A 96 20.63 -39.51 5.29
CA GLU A 96 20.22 -40.55 6.21
C GLU A 96 19.05 -41.28 5.55
N LYS A 97 19.36 -42.51 5.13
CA LYS A 97 18.47 -43.47 4.49
C LYS A 97 17.07 -43.44 5.11
N PRO A 98 16.00 -43.55 4.31
CA PRO A 98 14.67 -43.77 4.86
C PRO A 98 14.69 -45.08 5.65
N LYS A 99 14.47 -44.99 6.97
CA LYS A 99 14.21 -46.13 7.82
C LYS A 99 12.99 -46.84 7.22
N SER A 100 13.18 -48.13 6.93
CA SER A 100 12.34 -48.95 6.05
C SER A 100 10.84 -48.79 6.27
N ALA A 101 10.12 -48.79 5.14
CA ALA A 101 8.68 -49.02 5.07
C ALA A 101 8.24 -50.17 6.00
N ALA A 102 7.26 -49.90 6.86
CA ALA A 102 6.48 -50.94 7.51
C ALA A 102 5.43 -51.45 6.49
N PRO A 103 5.19 -52.78 6.42
CA PRO A 103 4.27 -53.36 5.45
C PRO A 103 2.83 -52.97 5.78
N SER A 104 2.06 -52.69 4.73
CA SER A 104 0.61 -52.51 4.76
C SER A 104 -0.07 -53.73 5.40
N ALA A 105 -0.83 -53.50 6.46
CA ALA A 105 -1.90 -54.38 6.89
C ALA A 105 -3.16 -53.52 7.03
N GLU A 106 -4.13 -53.82 6.18
CA GLU A 106 -5.50 -53.35 6.28
C GLU A 106 -6.10 -53.75 7.63
N ASP A 107 -7.09 -52.96 8.05
CA ASP A 107 -8.08 -53.23 9.09
C ASP A 107 -7.67 -53.11 10.57
N ALA A 108 -8.01 -51.95 11.13
CA ALA A 108 -8.82 -51.76 12.36
C ALA A 108 -8.32 -50.53 13.14
N GLU A 109 -9.07 -49.43 13.06
CA GLU A 109 -9.03 -48.43 14.15
C GLU A 109 -9.49 -49.11 15.45
N PRO A 110 -8.76 -48.87 16.56
CA PRO A 110 -9.49 -48.38 17.72
C PRO A 110 -8.80 -47.16 18.33
N SER A 111 -9.55 -46.06 18.34
CA SER A 111 -9.44 -44.86 19.17
C SER A 111 -8.29 -44.84 20.20
N ASN A 112 -7.24 -44.07 19.91
CA ASN A 112 -6.22 -43.72 20.89
C ASN A 112 -6.36 -42.25 21.34
N LEU A 113 -7.59 -41.88 21.69
CA LEU A 113 -7.89 -40.60 22.33
C LEU A 113 -7.63 -40.76 23.85
N PRO A 114 -6.70 -40.00 24.45
CA PRO A 114 -6.50 -40.05 25.89
C PRO A 114 -7.77 -39.60 26.63
N PRO A 115 -8.07 -40.14 27.83
CA PRO A 115 -9.30 -39.82 28.55
C PRO A 115 -9.40 -38.31 28.83
N ARG A 116 -10.47 -37.67 28.36
CA ARG A 116 -10.81 -36.30 28.77
C ARG A 116 -11.22 -36.31 30.23
N GLN A 117 -10.46 -35.62 31.08
CA GLN A 117 -10.88 -35.33 32.45
C GLN A 117 -12.04 -34.32 32.41
N ASN A 118 -13.27 -34.80 32.57
CA ASN A 118 -14.40 -33.93 32.87
C ASN A 118 -14.30 -33.53 34.35
N PHE A 119 -13.86 -32.30 34.62
CA PHE A 119 -14.12 -31.66 35.91
C PHE A 119 -15.58 -31.19 35.89
N THR A 120 -16.47 -32.04 36.35
CA THR A 120 -17.81 -31.61 36.81
C THR A 120 -17.79 -31.49 38.31
N ASP A 121 -18.01 -30.26 38.77
CA ASP A 121 -18.01 -29.76 40.14
C ASP A 121 -18.87 -30.55 41.13
N LYS A 122 -18.43 -30.53 42.41
CA LYS A 122 -19.28 -30.22 43.57
C LYS A 122 -18.44 -29.87 44.80
#